data_AF-A0A7G5IE45-F1
#
_entry.id   AF-A0A7G5IE45-F1
#
_cell.length_a   1.000
_cell.length_b   1.000
_cell.length_c   1.000
_cell.angle_alpha   90.00
_cell.angle_beta   90.00
_cell.angle_gamma   90.00
#
_symmetry.space_group_name_H-M   'P 1'
#
loop_
_entity.id
_entity.type
_entity.pdbx_description
1 polymer ?
#
loop_
_entity_poly.entity_id
_entity_poly.type
_entity_poly.pdbx_seq_one_letter_code
_entity_poly.pdbx_strand_id
1 'polypeptide(L)'
;MTVVERRARDLQWDFYDRQTGVAKQRAMDRLIIVNQVEALVEGGMTKSAAVAALASLGDASAASIWTWLSAVSGISRHDRLAYLVPRFKGGGCPASIESSVLDRLAAEYFRPERPSWAECVRRVKTSADERGIVLPHARTLWRRLSVIYDVPTRALHRGEQLPAWLLRRLPANDR
;
A
#
# COMPACT_ATOMS: atom_id res chain seq x y z
N MET A 1 -29.63 -20.98 0.31
CA MET A 1 -28.71 -19.94 0.82
C MET A 1 -29.27 -19.38 2.11
N THR A 2 -28.59 -19.61 3.22
CA THR A 2 -29.01 -19.19 4.57
C THR A 2 -28.81 -17.69 4.78
N VAL A 3 -29.45 -17.10 5.80
CA VAL A 3 -29.30 -15.66 6.13
C VAL A 3 -27.83 -15.31 6.44
N VAL A 4 -27.09 -16.23 7.05
CA VAL A 4 -25.66 -16.06 7.39
C VAL A 4 -24.81 -16.02 6.14
N GLU A 5 -25.04 -16.93 5.18
CA GLU A 5 -24.33 -16.96 3.88
C GLU A 5 -24.57 -15.68 3.08
N ARG A 6 -25.82 -15.19 3.06
CA ARG A 6 -26.18 -13.94 2.40
C ARG A 6 -25.41 -12.75 2.99
N ARG A 7 -25.36 -12.65 4.32
CA ARG A 7 -24.65 -11.58 5.02
C ARG A 7 -23.13 -11.65 4.79
N ALA A 8 -22.55 -12.85 4.78
CA ALA A 8 -21.13 -13.04 4.51
C ALA A 8 -20.75 -12.62 3.08
N ARG A 9 -21.59 -12.96 2.10
CA ARG A 9 -21.44 -12.53 0.71
C ARG A 9 -21.49 -11.00 0.58
N ASP A 10 -22.49 -10.37 1.19
CA ASP A 10 -22.67 -8.91 1.11
C ASP A 10 -21.47 -8.15 1.70
N LEU A 11 -20.96 -8.60 2.85
CA LEU A 11 -19.74 -8.05 3.45
C LEU A 11 -18.51 -8.18 2.56
N GLN A 12 -18.40 -9.27 1.79
CA GLN A 12 -17.26 -9.50 0.93
C GLN A 12 -17.33 -8.62 -0.34
N TRP A 13 -18.52 -8.39 -0.88
CA TRP A 13 -18.73 -7.42 -1.96
C TRP A 13 -18.49 -5.99 -1.51
N ASP A 14 -19.00 -5.60 -0.33
CA ASP A 14 -18.68 -4.29 0.27
C ASP A 14 -17.17 -4.09 0.42
N PHE A 15 -16.45 -5.15 0.82
CA PHE A 15 -15.01 -5.11 0.90
C PHE A 15 -14.36 -4.91 -0.47
N TYR A 16 -14.81 -5.65 -1.49
CA TYR A 16 -14.34 -5.51 -2.88
C TYR A 16 -14.56 -4.08 -3.39
N ASP A 17 -15.73 -3.51 -3.18
CA ASP A 17 -16.10 -2.20 -3.73
C ASP A 17 -15.22 -1.06 -3.23
N ARG A 18 -14.79 -1.14 -1.96
CA ARG A 18 -13.89 -0.17 -1.32
C ARG A 18 -12.44 -0.28 -1.77
N GLN A 19 -12.07 -1.29 -2.57
CA GLN A 19 -10.69 -1.49 -2.98
C GLN A 19 -10.26 -0.58 -4.13
N THR A 20 -8.95 -0.36 -4.21
CA THR A 20 -8.32 0.35 -5.32
C THR A 20 -8.44 -0.43 -6.64
N GLY A 21 -8.38 0.28 -7.77
CA GLY A 21 -8.41 -0.36 -9.10
C GLY A 21 -7.32 -1.44 -9.27
N VAL A 22 -6.13 -1.23 -8.70
CA VAL A 22 -5.04 -2.22 -8.71
C VAL A 22 -5.41 -3.50 -7.96
N ALA A 23 -6.07 -3.38 -6.81
CA ALA A 23 -6.51 -4.55 -6.04
C ALA A 23 -7.64 -5.30 -6.76
N LYS A 24 -8.58 -4.57 -7.38
CA LYS A 24 -9.65 -5.16 -8.21
C LYS A 24 -9.08 -5.90 -9.42
N GLN A 25 -8.11 -5.31 -10.13
CA GLN A 25 -7.43 -5.96 -11.25
C GLN A 25 -6.75 -7.26 -10.83
N ARG A 26 -5.98 -7.24 -9.73
CA ARG A 26 -5.35 -8.47 -9.20
C ARG A 26 -6.37 -9.55 -8.83
N ALA A 27 -7.57 -9.17 -8.36
CA ALA A 27 -8.64 -10.13 -8.10
C ALA A 27 -9.16 -10.76 -9.39
N MET A 28 -9.28 -9.98 -10.47
CA MET A 28 -9.67 -10.46 -11.80
C MET A 28 -8.61 -11.41 -12.38
N ASP A 29 -7.32 -11.05 -12.29
CA ASP A 29 -6.22 -11.90 -12.78
C ASP A 29 -6.23 -13.27 -12.08
N ARG A 30 -6.47 -13.27 -10.76
CA ARG A 30 -6.63 -14.51 -9.98
C ARG A 30 -7.84 -15.33 -10.42
N LEU A 31 -8.96 -14.67 -10.71
CA LEU A 31 -10.18 -15.33 -11.17
C LEU A 31 -9.96 -16.01 -12.51
N ILE A 32 -9.22 -15.37 -13.42
CA ILE A 32 -8.82 -15.97 -14.71
C ILE A 32 -8.05 -17.28 -14.48
N ILE A 33 -7.04 -17.26 -13.60
CA ILE A 33 -6.25 -18.46 -13.30
C ILE A 33 -7.11 -19.55 -12.67
N VAL A 34 -8.00 -19.21 -11.73
CA VAL A 34 -8.95 -20.18 -11.14
C VAL A 34 -9.84 -20.81 -12.20
N ASN A 35 -10.40 -20.01 -13.11
CA ASN A 35 -11.24 -20.51 -14.20
C ASN A 35 -10.45 -21.40 -15.18
N GLN A 36 -9.18 -21.07 -15.44
CA GLN A 36 -8.30 -21.92 -16.26
C GLN A 36 -8.03 -23.28 -15.58
N VAL A 37 -7.81 -23.32 -14.27
CA VAL A 37 -7.69 -24.60 -13.54
C VAL A 37 -8.95 -25.42 -13.72
N GLU A 38 -10.13 -24.82 -13.55
CA GLU A 38 -11.41 -25.52 -13.70
C GLU A 38 -11.60 -26.04 -15.13
N ALA A 39 -11.28 -25.24 -16.16
CA ALA A 39 -11.37 -25.65 -17.55
C ALA A 39 -10.43 -26.84 -17.88
N LEU A 40 -9.20 -26.84 -17.34
CA LEU A 40 -8.27 -27.96 -17.51
C LEU A 40 -8.78 -29.23 -16.83
N VAL A 41 -9.39 -29.10 -15.65
CA VAL A 41 -10.00 -30.22 -14.94
C VAL A 41 -11.22 -30.77 -15.68
N GLU A 42 -12.07 -29.89 -16.22
CA GLU A 42 -13.19 -30.26 -17.09
C GLU A 42 -12.70 -30.96 -18.37
N GLY A 43 -11.50 -30.60 -18.87
CA GLY A 43 -10.80 -31.27 -19.97
C GLY A 43 -10.14 -32.61 -19.60
N GLY A 44 -10.32 -33.11 -18.38
CA GLY A 44 -9.83 -34.43 -17.94
C GLY A 44 -8.48 -34.42 -17.23
N MET A 45 -7.86 -33.26 -16.98
CA MET A 45 -6.68 -33.19 -16.13
C MET A 45 -7.02 -33.38 -14.66
N THR A 46 -6.09 -33.93 -13.88
CA THR A 46 -6.20 -33.85 -12.42
C THR A 46 -5.96 -32.40 -11.97
N LYS A 47 -6.59 -32.00 -10.86
CA LYS A 47 -6.41 -30.66 -10.29
C LYS A 47 -4.95 -30.33 -10.01
N SER A 48 -4.17 -31.30 -9.51
CA SER A 48 -2.74 -31.13 -9.27
C SER A 48 -1.94 -30.92 -10.56
N ALA A 49 -2.26 -31.66 -11.63
CA ALA A 49 -1.62 -31.48 -12.94
C ALA A 49 -1.97 -30.11 -13.56
N ALA A 50 -3.24 -29.69 -13.47
CA ALA A 50 -3.68 -28.38 -13.95
C ALA A 50 -2.97 -27.23 -13.21
N VAL A 51 -2.84 -27.31 -11.88
CA VAL A 51 -2.10 -26.32 -11.09
C VAL A 51 -0.62 -26.30 -11.45
N ALA A 52 0.02 -27.46 -11.61
CA ALA A 52 1.42 -27.55 -12.01
C ALA A 52 1.67 -26.96 -13.41
N ALA A 53 0.77 -27.25 -14.36
CA ALA A 53 0.82 -26.71 -15.72
C ALA A 53 0.75 -25.19 -15.72
N LEU A 54 -0.22 -24.59 -15.02
CA LEU A 54 -0.34 -23.12 -14.95
C LEU A 54 0.80 -22.48 -14.18
N ALA A 55 1.30 -23.12 -13.11
CA ALA A 55 2.46 -22.61 -12.38
C ALA A 55 3.73 -22.58 -13.24
N SER A 56 3.87 -23.51 -14.19
CA SER A 56 5.01 -23.54 -15.11
C SER A 56 5.03 -22.38 -16.12
N LEU A 57 3.88 -21.74 -16.36
CA LEU A 57 3.78 -20.57 -17.24
C LEU A 57 4.33 -19.28 -16.60
N GLY A 58 4.51 -19.27 -15.28
CA GLY A 58 5.16 -18.18 -14.54
C GLY A 58 4.24 -17.09 -13.99
N ASP A 59 2.93 -17.13 -14.28
CA ASP A 59 1.98 -16.09 -13.82
C ASP A 59 1.70 -16.16 -12.31
N ALA A 60 1.78 -17.36 -11.71
CA ALA A 60 1.58 -17.56 -10.28
C ALA A 60 2.27 -18.84 -9.79
N SER A 61 2.73 -18.84 -8.53
CA SER A 61 3.23 -20.07 -7.91
C SER A 61 2.10 -21.08 -7.67
N ALA A 62 2.40 -22.38 -7.72
CA ALA A 62 1.44 -23.44 -7.39
C ALA A 62 0.80 -23.23 -6.01
N ALA A 63 1.57 -22.79 -5.01
CA ALA A 63 1.07 -22.50 -3.67
C ALA A 63 0.04 -21.36 -3.66
N SER A 64 0.26 -20.31 -4.46
CA SER A 64 -0.68 -19.20 -4.62
C SER A 64 -1.99 -19.68 -5.23
N ILE A 65 -1.91 -20.49 -6.28
CA ILE A 65 -3.09 -21.04 -6.97
C ILE A 65 -3.91 -21.91 -6.02
N TRP A 66 -3.27 -22.80 -5.24
CA TRP A 66 -3.95 -23.59 -4.22
C TRP A 66 -4.63 -22.74 -3.14
N THR A 67 -3.99 -21.65 -2.73
CA THR A 67 -4.57 -20.69 -1.78
C THR A 67 -5.85 -20.07 -2.35
N TRP A 68 -5.84 -19.65 -3.61
CA TRP A 68 -7.00 -19.05 -4.26
C TRP A 68 -8.14 -20.05 -4.47
N LEU A 69 -7.80 -21.27 -4.91
CA LEU A 69 -8.77 -22.36 -5.05
C LEU A 69 -9.45 -22.70 -3.72
N SER A 70 -8.69 -22.66 -2.63
CA SER A 70 -9.23 -22.87 -1.28
C SER A 70 -10.14 -21.72 -0.84
N ALA A 71 -9.77 -20.47 -1.16
CA ALA A 71 -10.56 -19.28 -0.82
C ALA A 71 -11.93 -19.22 -1.51
N VAL A 72 -12.08 -19.85 -2.67
CA VAL A 72 -13.34 -19.89 -3.44
C VAL A 72 -14.06 -21.23 -3.37
N SER A 73 -13.55 -22.17 -2.57
CA SER A 73 -14.17 -23.48 -2.38
C SER A 73 -15.54 -23.32 -1.74
N GLY A 74 -16.59 -23.87 -2.36
CA GLY A 74 -17.98 -23.73 -1.89
C GLY A 74 -18.63 -22.37 -2.17
N ILE A 75 -17.93 -21.45 -2.83
CA ILE A 75 -18.47 -20.14 -3.22
C ILE A 75 -19.05 -20.21 -4.65
N SER A 76 -20.24 -19.63 -4.83
CA SER A 76 -20.88 -19.46 -6.14
C SER A 76 -19.95 -18.77 -7.13
N ARG A 77 -19.89 -19.24 -8.40
CA ARG A 77 -19.04 -18.68 -9.45
C ARG A 77 -19.20 -17.15 -9.59
N HIS A 78 -20.42 -16.65 -9.40
CA HIS A 78 -20.74 -15.21 -9.47
C HIS A 78 -20.08 -14.38 -8.36
N ASP A 79 -19.86 -14.96 -7.18
CA ASP A 79 -19.36 -14.24 -6.00
C ASP A 79 -17.84 -14.34 -5.83
N ARG A 80 -17.18 -15.27 -6.53
CA ARG A 80 -15.75 -15.59 -6.33
C ARG A 80 -14.82 -14.39 -6.48
N LEU A 81 -15.16 -13.44 -7.37
CA LEU A 81 -14.34 -12.24 -7.60
C LEU A 81 -14.09 -11.48 -6.30
N ALA A 82 -15.12 -11.32 -5.47
CA ALA A 82 -15.02 -10.61 -4.19
C ALA A 82 -14.09 -11.34 -3.20
N TYR A 83 -14.05 -12.67 -3.23
CA TYR A 83 -13.22 -13.51 -2.36
C TYR A 83 -11.74 -13.56 -2.78
N LEU A 84 -11.44 -13.25 -4.05
CA LEU A 84 -10.09 -13.30 -4.59
C LEU A 84 -9.29 -12.00 -4.41
N VAL A 85 -9.89 -10.98 -3.80
CA VAL A 85 -9.23 -9.70 -3.54
C VAL A 85 -7.97 -9.87 -2.69
N PRO A 86 -6.81 -9.31 -3.09
CA PRO A 86 -5.63 -9.30 -2.25
C PRO A 86 -5.88 -8.53 -0.95
N ARG A 87 -5.72 -9.22 0.17
CA ARG A 87 -5.64 -8.60 1.48
C ARG A 87 -4.21 -8.13 1.70
N PHE A 88 -3.87 -6.95 1.17
CA PHE A 88 -2.59 -6.31 1.47
C PHE A 88 -2.55 -6.03 2.98
N LYS A 89 -1.54 -6.54 3.70
CA LYS A 89 -1.23 -6.12 5.08
C LYS A 89 -0.63 -4.70 5.13
N GLY A 90 -1.00 -3.84 4.19
CA GLY A 90 -0.46 -2.49 4.03
C GLY A 90 -1.60 -1.48 4.00
N GLY A 91 -1.43 -0.37 4.72
CA GLY A 91 -2.50 0.62 4.96
C GLY A 91 -2.94 0.70 6.42
N GLY A 92 -2.10 0.27 7.36
CA GLY A 92 -2.34 0.57 8.78
C GLY A 92 -2.61 2.06 8.97
N CYS A 93 -3.52 2.39 9.88
CA CYS A 93 -3.81 3.77 10.25
C CYS A 93 -2.48 4.48 10.45
N PRO A 94 -2.21 5.57 9.71
CA PRO A 94 -0.98 6.31 9.88
C PRO A 94 -0.80 6.63 11.36
N ALA A 95 0.33 6.20 11.97
CA ALA A 95 0.58 6.47 13.38
C ALA A 95 0.27 7.94 13.66
N SER A 96 -0.51 8.19 14.73
CA SER A 96 -0.78 9.54 15.17
C SER A 96 0.56 10.13 15.60
N ILE A 97 1.00 11.16 14.89
CA ILE A 97 2.21 11.91 15.24
C ILE A 97 1.70 13.25 15.74
N GLU A 98 2.10 13.64 16.94
CA GLU A 98 1.79 14.97 17.42
C GLU A 98 2.37 16.04 16.49
N SER A 99 1.57 17.05 16.15
CA SER A 99 1.99 18.16 15.29
C SER A 99 3.23 18.86 15.84
N SER A 100 3.33 18.99 17.18
CA SER A 100 4.46 19.58 17.90
C SER A 100 5.82 18.94 17.55
N VAL A 101 5.82 17.63 17.31
CA VAL A 101 7.02 16.87 16.92
C VAL A 101 7.41 17.19 15.48
N LEU A 102 6.44 17.30 14.57
CA LEU A 102 6.67 17.65 13.17
C LEU A 102 7.15 19.09 13.02
N ASP A 103 6.59 20.02 13.80
CA ASP A 103 7.01 21.42 13.81
C ASP A 103 8.46 21.57 14.29
N ARG A 104 8.82 20.87 15.36
CA ARG A 104 10.21 20.85 15.84
C ARG A 104 11.15 20.26 14.81
N LEU A 105 10.74 19.18 14.14
CA LEU A 105 11.53 18.52 13.12
C LEU A 105 11.72 19.40 11.88
N ALA A 106 10.68 20.15 11.48
CA ALA A 106 10.77 21.16 10.44
C ALA A 106 11.76 22.27 10.81
N ALA A 107 11.66 22.79 12.04
CA ALA A 107 12.56 23.83 12.54
C ALA A 107 14.03 23.40 12.59
N GLU A 108 14.33 22.14 12.93
CA GLU A 108 15.70 21.60 12.86
C GLU A 108 16.16 21.38 11.40
N TYR A 109 15.27 20.92 10.52
CA TYR A 109 15.63 20.55 9.16
C TYR A 109 15.82 21.75 8.21
N PHE A 110 15.09 22.85 8.43
CA PHE A 110 15.15 24.07 7.64
C PHE A 110 16.16 25.09 8.13
N ARG A 111 17.04 24.71 9.07
CA ARG A 111 18.11 25.61 9.52
C ARG A 111 19.12 25.90 8.40
N PRO A 112 19.75 27.09 8.41
CA PRO A 112 20.74 27.47 7.40
C PRO A 112 21.98 26.57 7.41
N GLU A 113 22.31 25.90 8.53
CA GLU A 113 23.43 24.94 8.58
C GLU A 113 23.19 23.66 7.76
N ARG A 114 21.97 23.47 7.22
CA ARG A 114 21.58 22.33 6.37
C ARG A 114 21.90 20.96 6.96
N PRO A 115 21.52 20.68 8.23
CA PRO A 115 21.80 19.39 8.84
C PRO A 115 21.19 18.24 8.05
N SER A 116 21.78 17.05 8.22
CA SER A 116 21.26 15.83 7.61
C SER A 116 19.92 15.43 8.27
N TRP A 117 19.05 14.76 7.51
CA TRP A 117 17.78 14.25 8.05
C TRP A 117 17.97 13.35 9.26
N ALA A 118 18.97 12.47 9.22
CA ALA A 118 19.29 11.55 10.30
C ALA A 118 19.68 12.29 11.59
N GLU A 119 20.40 13.40 11.47
CA GLU A 119 20.77 14.23 12.61
C GLU A 119 19.59 14.99 13.21
N CYS A 120 18.72 15.54 12.37
CA CYS A 120 17.49 16.21 12.83
C CYS A 120 16.61 15.23 13.63
N VAL A 121 16.39 14.02 13.10
CA VAL A 121 15.61 12.99 13.78
C VAL A 121 16.26 12.59 15.11
N ARG A 122 17.59 12.48 15.18
CA ARG A 122 18.30 12.16 16.42
C ARG A 122 18.09 13.22 17.50
N ARG A 123 18.20 14.50 17.14
CA ARG A 123 18.00 15.63 18.07
C ARG A 123 16.56 15.68 18.59
N VAL A 124 15.59 15.54 17.69
CA VAL A 124 14.16 15.49 18.06
C VAL A 124 13.87 14.25 18.92
N LYS A 125 14.53 13.13 18.66
CA LYS A 125 14.40 11.92 19.47
C LYS A 125 14.83 12.14 20.92
N THR A 126 15.98 12.77 21.14
CA THR A 126 16.42 13.11 22.50
C THR A 126 15.35 13.93 23.25
N SER A 127 14.81 14.98 22.63
CA SER A 127 13.77 15.81 23.24
C SER A 127 12.41 15.10 23.39
N ALA A 128 12.10 14.12 22.55
CA ALA A 128 10.87 13.34 22.63
C ALA A 128 10.95 12.25 23.72
N ASP A 129 12.12 11.61 23.86
CA ASP A 129 12.39 10.61 24.89
C ASP A 129 12.26 11.26 26.29
N GLU A 130 12.75 12.50 26.48
CA GLU A 130 12.55 13.31 27.70
C GLU A 130 11.07 13.57 28.03
N ARG A 131 10.20 13.56 27.03
CA ARG A 131 8.75 13.78 27.16
C ARG A 131 7.94 12.48 27.15
N GLY A 132 8.60 11.32 27.08
CA GLY A 132 7.95 10.02 26.97
C GLY A 132 7.22 9.78 25.64
N ILE A 133 7.53 10.54 24.58
CA ILE A 133 6.87 10.44 23.28
C ILE A 133 7.62 9.41 22.41
N VAL A 134 6.92 8.34 22.02
CA VAL A 134 7.47 7.32 21.12
C VAL A 134 7.43 7.81 19.67
N LEU A 135 8.60 8.12 19.12
CA LEU A 135 8.73 8.53 17.71
C LEU A 135 8.60 7.34 16.75
N PRO A 136 7.86 7.50 15.63
CA PRO A 136 7.88 6.52 14.55
C PRO A 136 9.20 6.57 13.77
N HIS A 137 9.39 5.57 12.90
CA HIS A 137 10.60 5.46 12.07
C HIS A 137 10.86 6.72 11.22
N ALA A 138 12.14 7.08 11.03
CA ALA A 138 12.57 8.28 10.31
C ALA A 138 11.94 8.44 8.91
N ARG A 139 11.71 7.33 8.20
CA ARG A 139 11.02 7.32 6.89
C ARG A 139 9.55 7.71 6.98
N THR A 140 8.87 7.36 8.07
CA THR A 140 7.48 7.76 8.32
C THR A 140 7.40 9.25 8.61
N LEU A 141 8.30 9.76 9.45
CA LEU A 141 8.41 11.21 9.71
C LEU A 141 8.69 12.00 8.43
N TRP A 142 9.59 11.52 7.57
CA TRP A 142 9.91 12.16 6.30
C TRP A 142 8.71 12.23 5.36
N ARG A 143 7.96 11.12 5.24
CA ARG A 143 6.74 11.07 4.44
C ARG A 143 5.69 12.07 4.95
N ARG A 144 5.53 12.18 6.28
CA ARG A 144 4.59 13.13 6.89
C ARG A 144 5.01 14.57 6.66
N LEU A 145 6.27 14.89 6.89
CA LEU A 145 6.82 16.21 6.63
C LEU A 145 6.67 16.58 5.14
N SER A 146 6.82 15.60 4.24
CA SER A 146 6.69 15.80 2.79
C SER A 146 5.27 16.05 2.30
N VAL A 147 4.26 15.73 3.12
CA VAL A 147 2.86 16.06 2.84
C VAL A 147 2.56 17.51 3.26
N ILE A 148 3.21 17.98 4.33
CA ILE A 148 3.05 19.35 4.83
C ILE A 148 3.86 20.35 3.99
N TYR A 149 5.12 20.02 3.71
CA TYR A 149 6.04 20.84 2.93
C TYR A 149 6.40 20.11 1.65
N ASP A 150 5.93 20.62 0.52
CA ASP A 150 6.23 20.06 -0.80
C ASP A 150 7.72 20.25 -1.17
N VAL A 151 8.15 19.59 -2.26
CA VAL A 151 9.55 19.60 -2.70
C VAL A 151 10.08 21.03 -2.94
N PRO A 152 9.36 21.92 -3.66
CA PRO A 152 9.74 23.32 -3.80
C PRO A 152 9.97 24.05 -2.48
N THR A 153 8.99 23.98 -1.56
CA THR A 153 9.03 24.71 -0.29
C THR A 153 10.25 24.29 0.54
N ARG A 154 10.56 22.99 0.59
CA ARG A 154 11.73 22.51 1.33
C ARG A 154 13.05 22.99 0.74
N ALA A 155 13.16 22.98 -0.58
CA ALA A 155 14.37 23.42 -1.27
C ALA A 155 14.56 24.94 -1.13
N LEU A 156 13.49 25.74 -1.19
CA LEU A 156 13.53 27.18 -0.89
C LEU A 156 14.02 27.44 0.54
N HIS A 157 13.45 26.76 1.54
CA HIS A 157 13.90 26.90 2.93
C HIS A 157 15.36 26.51 3.14
N ARG A 158 15.88 25.56 2.37
CA ARG A 158 17.29 25.16 2.43
C ARG A 158 18.19 25.97 1.51
N GLY A 159 17.67 26.83 0.64
CA GLY A 159 18.44 27.51 -0.41
C GLY A 159 19.08 26.54 -1.41
N GLU A 160 18.44 25.40 -1.65
CA GLU A 160 18.85 24.42 -2.66
C GLU A 160 18.38 24.87 -4.04
N GLN A 161 19.22 24.67 -5.06
CA GLN A 161 18.84 25.03 -6.42
C GLN A 161 17.73 24.10 -6.91
N LEU A 162 16.58 24.68 -7.20
CA LEU A 162 15.45 23.94 -7.76
C LEU A 162 15.81 23.45 -9.17
N PRO A 163 15.47 22.20 -9.53
CA PRO A 163 15.73 21.71 -10.88
C PRO A 163 14.92 22.53 -11.91
N ALA A 164 15.51 22.76 -13.09
CA ALA A 164 14.94 23.66 -14.11
C ALA A 164 13.53 23.28 -14.57
N TRP A 165 13.15 21.99 -14.53
CA TRP A 165 11.78 21.57 -14.83
C TRP A 165 10.76 21.99 -13.77
N LEU A 166 11.18 22.15 -12.51
CA LEU A 166 10.33 22.56 -11.40
C LEU A 166 10.12 24.07 -11.37
N LEU A 167 11.18 24.85 -11.60
CA LEU A 167 11.11 26.32 -11.73
C LEU A 167 10.12 26.78 -12.82
N ARG A 168 10.02 26.03 -13.92
CA ARG A 168 9.05 26.29 -15.00
C ARG A 168 7.59 26.11 -14.59
N ARG A 169 7.33 25.26 -13.60
CA ARG A 169 5.99 24.91 -13.09
C ARG A 169 5.55 25.77 -11.92
N LEU A 170 6.48 26.42 -11.22
CA LEU A 170 6.16 27.26 -10.07
C LEU A 170 5.51 28.58 -10.51
N PRO A 171 4.52 29.08 -9.73
CA PRO A 171 4.00 30.44 -9.87
C PRO A 171 5.14 31.44 -9.85
N ALA A 172 5.00 32.57 -10.56
CA ALA A 172 6.08 33.56 -10.65
C ALA A 172 6.53 34.13 -9.29
N ASN A 173 5.69 34.04 -8.26
CA ASN A 173 6.01 34.48 -6.90
C ASN A 173 6.89 33.48 -6.11
N ASP A 174 7.00 32.22 -6.57
CA ASP A 174 7.73 31.14 -5.90
C ASP A 174 9.02 30.73 -6.66
N ARG A 175 9.45 31.55 -7.64
CA ARG A 175 10.65 31.33 -8.47
C ARG A 175 11.89 32.01 -7.91
#